data_AF-A0A3S4K0V5-F1
#
_entry.id   AF-A0A3S4K0V5-F1
#
_cell.length_a   1.000
_cell.length_b   1.000
_cell.length_c   1.000
_cell.angle_alpha   90.00
_cell.angle_beta   90.00
_cell.angle_gamma   90.00
#
_symmetry.space_group_name_H-M   'P 1'
#
loop_
_entity.id
_entity.type
_entity.pdbx_description
1 polymer ?
#
loop_
_entity_poly.entity_id
_entity_poly.type
_entity_poly.pdbx_seq_one_letter_code
_entity_poly.pdbx_strand_id
1 'polypeptide(L)' 'MKPSILLLVALAFALSGCATRNDNGCDSAACRPLSDNHHLTIWWPSDMRNGVQDYTQMPVR' A
#
# COMPACT_ATOMS: atom_id res chain seq x y z
N MET A 1 16.52 -33.53 -5.71
CA MET A 1 15.38 -32.67 -5.36
C MET A 1 14.54 -32.46 -6.62
N LYS A 2 13.22 -32.68 -6.57
CA LYS A 2 12.37 -32.64 -7.78
C LYS A 2 12.38 -31.22 -8.36
N PRO A 3 12.58 -31.02 -9.68
CA PRO A 3 12.68 -29.68 -10.28
C PRO A 3 11.43 -28.83 -10.03
N SER A 4 10.28 -29.48 -9.88
CA SER A 4 9.01 -28.85 -9.51
C SER A 4 9.06 -28.14 -8.14
N ILE A 5 9.83 -28.67 -7.17
CA ILE A 5 9.97 -28.05 -5.83
C ILE A 5 10.80 -26.76 -5.93
N LEU A 6 11.87 -26.76 -6.73
CA LEU A 6 12.70 -25.57 -6.94
C LEU A 6 11.89 -24.44 -7.60
N LEU A 7 11.01 -24.79 -8.54
CA LEU A 7 10.15 -23.84 -9.23
C LEU A 7 9.10 -23.21 -8.29
N LEU A 8 8.54 -24.00 -7.37
CA LEU A 8 7.62 -23.51 -6.34
C LEU A 8 8.32 -22.57 -5.34
N VAL A 9 9.55 -22.88 -4.94
CA VAL A 9 10.34 -22.01 -4.04
C VAL A 9 10.68 -20.68 -4.73
N ALA A 10 11.12 -20.72 -5.99
CA ALA A 10 11.39 -19.50 -6.76
C ALA A 10 10.14 -18.62 -6.92
N LEU A 11 8.98 -19.25 -7.17
CA LEU A 11 7.70 -18.55 -7.28
C LEU A 11 7.30 -17.91 -5.93
N ALA A 12 7.46 -18.63 -4.82
CA ALA A 12 7.17 -18.08 -3.48
C ALA A 12 8.04 -16.86 -3.14
N PHE A 13 9.34 -16.90 -3.48
CA PHE A 13 10.22 -15.74 -3.31
C PHE A 13 9.81 -14.57 -4.21
N ALA A 14 9.46 -14.81 -5.48
CA ALA A 14 8.99 -13.77 -6.37
C ALA A 14 7.68 -13.11 -5.88
N LEU A 15 6.74 -13.88 -5.33
CA LEU A 15 5.49 -13.35 -4.78
C LEU A 15 5.71 -12.55 -3.48
N SER A 16 6.68 -12.93 -2.65
CA SER A 16 7.01 -12.17 -1.42
C SER A 16 7.52 -10.76 -1.72
N GLY A 17 8.18 -10.55 -2.87
CA GLY A 17 8.60 -9.23 -3.35
C GLY A 17 7.44 -8.36 -3.87
N CYS A 18 6.31 -8.94 -4.27
CA CYS A 18 5.12 -8.20 -4.66
C CYS A 18 4.17 -7.93 -3.47
N ALA A 19 4.26 -8.74 -2.42
CA ALA A 19 3.54 -8.54 -1.16
C ALA A 19 4.15 -7.42 -0.30
N THR A 20 5.39 -6.99 -0.61
CA THR A 20 5.82 -5.62 -0.30
C THR A 20 5.12 -4.67 -1.28
N ARG A 21 3.78 -4.69 -1.26
CA ARG A 21 3.07 -3.42 -1.34
C ARG A 21 3.60 -2.67 -0.15
N ASN A 22 4.54 -1.81 -0.48
CA ASN A 22 4.93 -0.71 0.35
C ASN A 22 3.65 0.11 0.49
N ASP A 23 2.77 -0.32 1.40
CA ASP A 23 2.05 0.59 2.25
C ASP A 23 3.17 1.39 2.93
N ASN A 24 3.73 2.38 2.20
CA ASN A 24 4.34 3.55 2.79
C ASN A 24 3.18 4.29 3.46
N GLY A 25 2.54 3.62 4.43
CA GLY A 25 1.56 4.17 5.31
C GLY A 25 2.29 5.29 5.99
N CYS A 26 2.14 6.46 5.40
CA CYS A 26 2.86 7.62 5.83
C CYS A 26 2.16 8.04 7.11
N ASP A 27 2.68 7.51 8.21
CA ASP A 27 2.13 7.75 9.55
C ASP A 27 2.55 9.14 10.06
N SER A 28 3.44 9.83 9.32
CA SER A 28 3.82 11.22 9.58
C SER A 28 3.04 12.19 8.70
N ALA A 29 2.78 13.40 9.19
CA ALA A 29 2.19 14.45 8.34
C ALA A 29 3.12 14.87 7.17
N ALA A 30 4.41 14.53 7.22
CA ALA A 30 5.42 15.01 6.28
C ALA A 30 5.41 14.30 4.92
N CYS A 31 5.03 13.03 4.87
CA CYS A 31 4.95 12.25 3.63
C CYS A 31 3.50 12.04 3.13
N ARG A 32 2.54 12.77 3.71
CA ARG A 32 1.12 12.65 3.36
C ARG A 32 0.91 13.07 1.89
N PRO A 33 0.19 12.28 1.08
CA PRO A 33 -0.18 12.71 -0.27
C PRO A 33 -1.04 13.99 -0.22
N LEU A 34 -0.67 14.98 -1.03
CA LEU A 34 -1.40 16.25 -1.13
C LEU A 34 -2.64 16.08 -2.02
N SER A 35 -3.56 17.05 -1.95
CA SER A 35 -4.67 17.11 -2.90
C SER A 35 -4.19 17.75 -4.21
N ASP A 36 -4.75 17.32 -5.32
CA ASP A 36 -4.52 17.85 -6.66
C ASP A 36 -5.83 18.28 -7.32
N ASN A 37 -5.76 18.84 -8.53
CA ASN A 37 -6.93 19.37 -9.24
C ASN A 37 -8.01 18.33 -9.56
N HIS A 38 -7.67 17.05 -9.51
CA HIS A 38 -8.55 15.93 -9.82
C HIS A 38 -8.84 15.05 -8.60
N HIS A 39 -8.03 15.12 -7.54
CA HIS A 39 -8.21 14.30 -6.35
C HIS A 39 -8.07 15.08 -5.05
N LEU A 40 -9.06 14.94 -4.17
CA LEU A 40 -9.01 15.42 -2.80
C LEU A 40 -8.52 14.29 -1.88
N THR A 41 -7.45 14.53 -1.14
CA THR A 41 -6.86 13.57 -0.20
C THR A 41 -7.28 13.89 1.24
N ILE A 42 -8.13 13.05 1.82
CA ILE A 42 -8.54 13.09 3.23
C ILE A 42 -7.62 12.17 4.03
N TRP A 43 -6.94 12.68 5.06
CA TRP A 43 -6.10 11.87 5.94
C TRP A 43 -6.77 11.72 7.28
N TRP A 44 -6.81 10.48 7.74
CA TRP A 44 -7.44 10.13 9.01
C TRP A 44 -6.36 10.05 10.08
N PRO A 45 -6.61 10.47 11.32
CA PRO A 45 -5.73 10.16 12.44
C PRO A 45 -5.85 8.67 12.81
N SER A 46 -4.84 8.14 13.51
CA SER A 46 -4.68 6.70 13.80
C SER A 46 -5.88 6.04 14.48
N ASP A 47 -6.56 6.78 15.35
CA ASP A 47 -7.76 6.38 16.07
C ASP A 47 -9.02 6.28 15.19
N MET A 48 -8.99 6.89 14.00
CA MET A 48 -10.09 6.88 13.03
C MET A 48 -9.83 5.95 11.83
N ARG A 49 -8.67 5.29 11.76
CA ARG A 49 -8.35 4.33 10.70
C ARG A 49 -9.12 3.04 10.92
N ASN A 50 -10.10 2.75 10.06
CA ASN A 50 -10.86 1.48 10.08
C ASN A 50 -10.34 0.43 9.07
N GLY A 51 -9.15 0.63 8.48
CA GLY A 51 -8.60 -0.26 7.45
C GLY A 51 -7.10 -0.09 7.26
N VAL A 52 -6.55 -0.77 6.25
CA VAL A 52 -5.10 -0.80 5.96
C VAL A 52 -4.54 0.48 5.31
N GLN A 53 -5.37 1.52 5.13
CA GLN A 53 -5.02 2.75 4.42
C GLN A 53 -5.16 3.96 5.35
N ASP A 54 -4.15 4.84 5.34
CA ASP A 54 -4.09 6.03 6.20
C ASP A 54 -4.85 7.24 5.64
N TYR A 55 -5.25 7.16 4.37
CA TYR A 55 -5.90 8.25 3.64
C TYR A 55 -6.95 7.73 2.67
N THR A 56 -7.84 8.62 2.26
CA THR A 56 -8.86 8.37 1.24
C THR A 56 -8.74 9.43 0.16
N GLN A 57 -8.69 9.01 -1.11
CA GLN A 57 -8.72 9.91 -2.26
C GLN A 57 -10.09 9.89 -2.91
N MET A 58 -10.63 11.07 -3.18
CA MET A 58 -11.92 11.25 -3.83
C MET A 58 -11.74 12.11 -5.08
N PRO A 59 -12.35 11.73 -6.22
CA PRO A 59 -12.27 12.54 -7.43
C PRO A 59 -13.04 13.86 -7.26
N VAL A 60 -12.48 14.95 -7.77
CA VAL A 60 -13.17 16.24 -7.86
C VAL A 60 -13.96 16.27 -9.17
N ARG A 61 -15.27 16.53 -9.09
CA ARG A 61 -16.18 16.64 -10.23
C ARG A 61 -16.43 18.08 -10.62
#